data_AF-A0A937NXT4-F1
#
_entry.id   AF-A0A937NXT4-F1
#
_cell.length_a   1.000
_cell.length_b   1.000
_cell.length_c   1.000
_cell.angle_alpha   90.00
_cell.angle_beta   90.00
_cell.angle_gamma   90.00
#
_symmetry.space_group_name_H-M   'P 1'
#
loop_
_entity.id
_entity.type
_entity.pdbx_description
1 polymer ?
#
loop_
_entity_poly.entity_id
_entity_poly.type
_entity_poly.pdbx_seq_one_letter_code
_entity_poly.pdbx_strand_id
1 'polypeptide(L)'
;MTAIGNKKDTFLHIRHDIWVSIFIFISIIAVYWQVRNHDFVNFDDDRYVTDNYRIKSGLTAENITWAFTAFHVSNWHPLTWLSHMVDYQLFGLNPGKHHIFSVMLHIANSLLLLYLLRRMTGSLWRSSIVAALFALHPVHVESVAWISERKDVLSTFFWMLCLFSYIGYVERPGVLRYSFILLFFALGLMAKPMVITLPFVFLLLDFWPLCRLQLGQEINTICHLKRKAPVSRLLLEKSPLFLMTAASGVITFVAQSSGGGGPNFYILSPACTNCQCTDFLSEIYGANPMADKNGCFISSSPYG
;
A
#
# COMPACT_ATOMS: atom_id res chain seq x y z
N MET A 1 25.04 -14.00 36.02
CA MET A 1 24.07 -13.16 36.78
C MET A 1 23.76 -11.97 35.88
N THR A 2 22.58 -11.69 35.35
CA THR A 2 21.19 -12.08 35.62
C THR A 2 20.44 -11.98 34.28
N ALA A 3 20.07 -13.10 33.67
CA ALA A 3 19.21 -13.15 32.47
C ALA A 3 17.89 -13.87 32.81
N ILE A 4 17.34 -13.57 33.99
CA ILE A 4 15.93 -13.82 34.28
C ILE A 4 15.19 -12.54 33.89
N GLY A 5 15.22 -12.23 32.58
CA GLY A 5 14.25 -11.34 31.96
C GLY A 5 12.89 -12.01 32.14
N ASN A 6 12.11 -11.42 33.01
CA ASN A 6 10.90 -11.93 33.63
C ASN A 6 9.87 -12.43 32.59
N LYS A 7 9.62 -13.75 32.52
CA LYS A 7 8.57 -14.35 31.67
C LYS A 7 7.20 -13.67 31.85
N LYS A 8 6.92 -13.11 33.04
CA LYS A 8 5.68 -12.39 33.33
C LYS A 8 5.55 -11.10 32.53
N ASP A 9 6.64 -10.37 32.31
CA ASP A 9 6.63 -9.11 31.58
C ASP A 9 6.39 -9.36 30.09
N THR A 10 7.04 -10.38 29.51
CA THR A 10 6.77 -10.83 28.13
C THR A 10 5.31 -11.25 27.94
N PHE A 11 4.73 -11.96 28.91
CA PHE A 11 3.33 -12.39 28.86
C PHE A 11 2.32 -11.23 28.98
N LEU A 12 2.58 -10.28 29.88
CA LEU A 12 1.79 -9.05 30.02
C LEU A 12 1.81 -8.23 28.72
N HIS A 13 2.99 -8.07 28.12
CA HIS A 13 3.14 -7.37 26.85
C HIS A 13 2.33 -8.03 25.72
N ILE A 14 2.40 -9.36 25.57
CA ILE A 14 1.62 -10.10 24.56
C ILE A 14 0.11 -9.88 24.76
N ARG A 15 -0.38 -9.87 26.01
CA ARG A 15 -1.80 -9.61 26.29
C ARG A 15 -2.23 -8.21 25.85
N HIS A 16 -1.43 -7.18 26.14
CA HIS A 16 -1.76 -5.82 25.71
C HIS A 16 -1.76 -5.67 24.19
N ASP A 17 -0.86 -6.34 23.48
CA ASP A 17 -0.80 -6.28 22.02
C ASP A 17 -2.05 -6.85 21.36
N ILE A 18 -2.53 -7.97 21.90
CA ILE A 18 -3.75 -8.62 21.43
C ILE A 18 -4.93 -7.67 21.62
N TRP A 19 -5.09 -7.07 22.81
CA TRP A 19 -6.18 -6.13 23.06
C TRP A 19 -6.12 -4.88 22.17
N VAL A 20 -4.93 -4.30 21.98
CA VAL A 20 -4.74 -3.18 21.06
C VAL A 20 -5.08 -3.59 19.63
N SER A 21 -4.63 -4.77 19.18
CA SER A 21 -4.92 -5.27 17.84
C SER A 21 -6.41 -5.50 17.63
N ILE A 22 -7.10 -6.08 18.62
CA ILE A 22 -8.56 -6.26 18.61
C ILE A 22 -9.26 -4.91 18.56
N PHE A 23 -8.81 -3.93 19.34
CA PHE A 23 -9.39 -2.60 19.33
C PHE A 23 -9.25 -1.91 17.96
N ILE A 24 -8.06 -1.94 17.35
CA ILE A 24 -7.84 -1.40 16.00
C ILE A 24 -8.71 -2.14 14.98
N PHE A 25 -8.75 -3.47 15.04
CA PHE A 25 -9.59 -4.30 14.17
C PHE A 25 -11.06 -3.89 14.24
N ILE A 26 -11.63 -3.82 15.46
CA ILE A 26 -13.04 -3.44 15.67
C ILE A 26 -13.29 -2.01 15.20
N SER A 27 -12.35 -1.09 15.44
CA SER A 27 -12.49 0.32 15.03
C SER A 27 -12.54 0.47 13.51
N ILE A 28 -11.70 -0.27 12.77
CA ILE A 28 -11.72 -0.27 11.31
C ILE A 28 -13.05 -0.86 10.81
N ILE A 29 -13.48 -1.99 11.35
CA ILE A 29 -14.77 -2.59 10.98
C ILE A 29 -15.92 -1.60 11.24
N ALA A 30 -15.92 -0.90 12.38
CA ALA A 30 -16.98 0.06 12.70
C ALA A 30 -17.05 1.22 11.70
N VAL A 31 -15.90 1.80 11.32
CA VAL A 31 -15.83 2.93 10.39
C VAL A 31 -16.14 2.50 8.95
N TYR A 32 -15.59 1.38 8.51
CA TYR A 32 -15.74 0.91 7.14
C TYR A 32 -16.95 -0.01 6.93
N TRP A 33 -17.77 -0.28 7.95
CA TRP A 33 -18.90 -1.20 7.84
C TRP A 33 -19.85 -0.88 6.68
N GLN A 34 -20.06 0.41 6.43
CA GLN A 34 -20.99 0.91 5.42
C GLN A 34 -20.61 0.56 3.98
N VAL A 35 -19.31 0.36 3.68
CA VAL A 35 -18.83 0.08 2.31
C VAL A 35 -19.39 -1.20 1.72
N ARG A 36 -19.89 -2.12 2.54
CA ARG A 36 -20.55 -3.36 2.09
C ARG A 36 -21.84 -3.10 1.30
N ASN A 37 -22.43 -1.91 1.46
CA ASN A 37 -23.67 -1.50 0.81
C ASN A 37 -23.41 -0.54 -0.36
N HIS A 38 -22.15 -0.20 -0.65
CA HIS A 38 -21.80 0.69 -1.75
C HIS A 38 -21.79 -0.08 -3.08
N ASP A 39 -22.10 0.64 -4.14
CA ASP A 39 -22.07 0.15 -5.52
C ASP A 39 -20.72 0.46 -6.18
N PHE A 40 -20.50 -0.10 -7.38
CA PHE A 40 -19.33 0.24 -8.20
C PHE A 40 -19.38 1.73 -8.60
N VAL A 41 -18.24 2.41 -8.53
CA VAL A 41 -18.13 3.82 -8.89
C VAL A 41 -17.79 3.95 -10.37
N ASN A 42 -18.62 4.69 -11.11
CA ASN A 42 -18.52 4.83 -12.56
C ASN A 42 -17.43 5.85 -12.97
N PHE A 43 -16.19 5.56 -12.58
CA PHE A 43 -14.99 6.33 -12.94
C PHE A 43 -13.95 5.44 -13.62
N ASP A 44 -13.45 4.44 -12.89
CA ASP A 44 -12.54 3.42 -13.45
C ASP A 44 -12.99 1.97 -13.14
N ASP A 45 -13.98 1.75 -12.26
CA ASP A 45 -14.40 0.39 -11.88
C ASP A 45 -15.02 -0.38 -13.06
N ASP A 46 -15.55 0.35 -14.04
CA ASP A 46 -15.98 -0.16 -15.32
C ASP A 46 -14.82 -0.79 -16.08
N ARG A 47 -13.74 -0.03 -16.27
CA ARG A 47 -12.55 -0.46 -17.01
C ARG A 47 -11.77 -1.55 -16.28
N TYR A 48 -11.79 -1.53 -14.95
CA TYR A 48 -11.06 -2.49 -14.13
C TYR A 48 -11.84 -3.79 -13.87
N VAL A 49 -13.16 -3.72 -13.68
CA VAL A 49 -13.95 -4.85 -13.21
C VAL A 49 -15.19 -5.09 -14.06
N THR A 50 -16.10 -4.11 -14.17
CA THR A 50 -17.45 -4.40 -14.68
C THR A 50 -17.52 -4.59 -16.18
N ASP A 51 -16.59 -4.05 -16.97
CA ASP A 51 -16.56 -4.20 -18.44
C ASP A 51 -15.41 -5.09 -18.92
N ASN A 52 -14.49 -5.46 -18.01
CA ASN A 52 -13.32 -6.24 -18.37
C ASN A 52 -13.60 -7.75 -18.46
N TYR A 53 -13.73 -8.27 -19.69
CA TYR A 53 -13.98 -9.70 -19.93
C TYR A 53 -12.89 -10.63 -19.36
N ARG A 54 -11.63 -10.15 -19.25
CA ARG A 54 -10.51 -10.92 -18.68
C ARG A 54 -10.71 -11.16 -17.19
N ILE A 55 -11.28 -10.19 -16.47
CA ILE A 55 -11.64 -10.34 -15.06
C ILE A 55 -12.84 -11.27 -14.92
N LYS A 56 -13.86 -11.10 -15.76
CA LYS A 56 -15.08 -11.92 -15.73
C LYS A 56 -14.85 -13.40 -16.07
N SER A 57 -13.82 -13.71 -16.83
CA SER A 57 -13.42 -15.09 -17.15
C SER A 57 -12.54 -15.73 -16.07
N GLY A 58 -12.14 -14.97 -15.03
CA GLY A 58 -11.43 -15.46 -13.86
C GLY A 58 -9.96 -15.84 -14.11
N LEU A 59 -9.39 -16.63 -13.20
CA LEU A 59 -8.02 -17.14 -13.30
C LEU A 59 -7.95 -18.29 -14.32
N THR A 60 -7.51 -17.95 -15.53
CA THR A 60 -7.12 -18.90 -16.57
C THR A 60 -5.65 -18.68 -16.94
N ALA A 61 -4.98 -19.68 -17.52
CA ALA A 61 -3.59 -19.53 -17.97
C ALA A 61 -3.42 -18.35 -18.95
N GLU A 62 -4.41 -18.13 -19.81
CA GLU A 62 -4.45 -17.01 -20.74
C GLU A 62 -4.57 -15.68 -20.01
N ASN A 63 -5.46 -15.57 -19.01
CA ASN A 63 -5.65 -14.33 -18.26
C ASN A 63 -4.48 -14.02 -17.32
N ILE A 64 -3.80 -15.04 -16.78
CA ILE A 64 -2.54 -14.86 -16.06
C ILE A 64 -1.49 -14.30 -17.01
N THR A 65 -1.31 -14.89 -18.18
CA THR A 65 -0.35 -14.40 -19.16
C THR A 65 -0.66 -12.96 -19.57
N TRP A 66 -1.93 -12.65 -19.80
CA TRP A 66 -2.40 -11.29 -20.08
C TRP A 66 -2.06 -10.34 -18.94
N ALA A 67 -2.30 -10.71 -17.68
CA ALA A 67 -2.02 -9.84 -16.53
C ALA A 67 -0.55 -9.41 -16.47
N PHE A 68 0.39 -10.30 -16.83
CA PHE A 68 1.83 -10.02 -16.82
C PHE A 68 2.34 -9.28 -18.07
N THR A 69 1.59 -9.29 -19.16
CA THR A 69 2.05 -8.76 -20.46
C THR A 69 1.30 -7.50 -20.91
N ALA A 70 0.09 -7.26 -20.39
CA ALA A 70 -0.76 -6.16 -20.82
C ALA A 70 -0.37 -4.82 -20.16
N PHE A 71 -0.41 -3.75 -20.96
CA PHE A 71 -0.40 -2.35 -20.51
C PHE A 71 -1.82 -1.78 -20.57
N HIS A 72 -2.73 -2.38 -19.80
CA HIS A 72 -4.14 -1.97 -19.77
C HIS A 72 -4.31 -0.74 -18.85
N VAL A 73 -5.10 0.24 -19.28
CA VAL A 73 -5.20 1.57 -18.63
C VAL A 73 -3.83 2.23 -18.47
N SER A 74 -2.92 2.06 -19.44
CA SER A 74 -1.57 2.66 -19.45
C SER A 74 -0.71 2.29 -18.24
N ASN A 75 -1.03 1.18 -17.56
CA ASN A 75 -0.35 0.74 -16.36
C ASN A 75 0.07 -0.73 -16.44
N TRP A 76 1.18 -1.06 -15.78
CA TRP A 76 1.63 -2.43 -15.56
C TRP A 76 1.49 -2.78 -14.07
N HIS A 77 0.44 -3.52 -13.72
CA HIS A 77 0.18 -4.00 -12.36
C HIS A 77 -0.46 -5.41 -12.36
N PRO A 78 0.28 -6.45 -12.76
CA PRO A 78 -0.23 -7.83 -12.86
C PRO A 78 -0.92 -8.31 -11.59
N LEU A 79 -0.37 -7.99 -10.42
CA LEU A 79 -0.88 -8.54 -9.16
C LEU A 79 -2.24 -7.96 -8.79
N THR A 80 -2.49 -6.70 -9.16
CA THR A 80 -3.80 -6.06 -9.04
C THR A 80 -4.82 -6.75 -9.95
N TRP A 81 -4.45 -7.08 -11.19
CA TRP A 81 -5.33 -7.80 -12.11
C TRP A 81 -5.70 -9.19 -11.58
N LEU A 82 -4.71 -9.95 -11.12
CA LEU A 82 -4.93 -11.26 -10.51
C LEU A 82 -5.84 -11.15 -9.28
N SER A 83 -5.66 -10.12 -8.46
CA SER A 83 -6.53 -9.87 -7.31
C SER A 83 -7.98 -9.59 -7.72
N HIS A 84 -8.24 -8.94 -8.88
CA HIS A 84 -9.62 -8.70 -9.34
C HIS A 84 -10.23 -9.98 -9.91
N MET A 85 -9.42 -10.81 -10.60
CA MET A 85 -9.85 -12.11 -11.11
C MET A 85 -10.27 -13.06 -9.98
N VAL A 86 -9.49 -13.09 -8.89
CA VAL A 86 -9.81 -13.88 -7.69
C VAL A 86 -11.13 -13.42 -7.07
N ASP A 87 -11.29 -12.11 -6.85
CA ASP A 87 -12.53 -11.58 -6.27
C ASP A 87 -13.74 -11.88 -7.14
N TYR A 88 -13.60 -11.73 -8.46
CA TYR A 88 -14.68 -12.08 -9.38
C TYR A 88 -15.04 -13.57 -9.31
N GLN A 89 -14.05 -14.48 -9.24
CA GLN A 89 -14.32 -15.92 -9.12
C GLN A 89 -15.04 -16.29 -7.82
N LEU A 90 -14.70 -15.62 -6.72
CA LEU A 90 -15.28 -15.91 -5.40
C LEU A 90 -16.64 -15.24 -5.20
N PHE A 91 -16.84 -14.05 -5.76
CA PHE A 91 -17.92 -13.15 -5.38
C PHE A 91 -18.78 -12.66 -6.54
N GLY A 92 -18.36 -12.88 -7.79
CA GLY A 92 -19.00 -12.33 -8.99
C GLY A 92 -18.96 -10.79 -9.00
N LEU A 93 -19.97 -10.17 -9.59
CA LEU A 93 -20.16 -8.70 -9.64
C LEU A 93 -20.89 -8.17 -8.39
N ASN A 94 -20.50 -8.62 -7.20
CA ASN A 94 -21.06 -8.09 -5.96
C ASN A 94 -20.14 -6.97 -5.41
N PRO A 95 -20.47 -5.68 -5.58
CA PRO A 95 -19.58 -4.57 -5.23
C PRO A 95 -19.22 -4.58 -3.74
N GLY A 96 -20.20 -4.81 -2.87
CA GLY A 96 -20.01 -4.91 -1.42
C GLY A 96 -18.93 -5.91 -1.00
N LYS A 97 -18.85 -7.07 -1.66
CA LYS A 97 -17.81 -8.09 -1.36
C LYS A 97 -16.41 -7.66 -1.83
N HIS A 98 -16.32 -6.95 -2.96
CA HIS A 98 -15.05 -6.39 -3.44
C HIS A 98 -14.54 -5.29 -2.48
N HIS A 99 -15.43 -4.43 -1.98
CA HIS A 99 -15.09 -3.45 -0.95
C HIS A 99 -14.62 -4.12 0.35
N ILE A 100 -15.33 -5.15 0.82
CA ILE A 100 -14.93 -5.90 2.04
C ILE A 100 -13.52 -6.46 1.90
N PHE A 101 -13.14 -6.97 0.72
CA PHE A 101 -11.79 -7.49 0.50
C PHE A 101 -10.72 -6.39 0.66
N SER A 102 -10.96 -5.18 0.12
CA SER A 102 -10.08 -4.03 0.35
C SER A 102 -9.99 -3.64 1.83
N VAL A 103 -11.11 -3.67 2.57
CA VAL A 103 -11.11 -3.41 4.03
C VAL A 103 -10.28 -4.47 4.78
N MET A 104 -10.38 -5.75 4.40
CA MET A 104 -9.57 -6.82 5.00
C MET A 104 -8.07 -6.59 4.77
N LEU A 105 -7.67 -6.14 3.57
CA LEU A 105 -6.29 -5.74 3.30
C LEU A 105 -5.87 -4.53 4.15
N HIS A 106 -6.73 -3.52 4.32
CA HIS A 106 -6.45 -2.36 5.17
C HIS A 106 -6.29 -2.72 6.66
N ILE A 107 -7.10 -3.65 7.16
CA ILE A 107 -6.94 -4.23 8.49
C ILE A 107 -5.58 -4.89 8.61
N ALA A 108 -5.21 -5.74 7.65
CA ALA A 108 -3.92 -6.41 7.64
C ALA A 108 -2.75 -5.40 7.64
N ASN A 109 -2.84 -4.35 6.83
CA ASN A 109 -1.87 -3.26 6.77
C ASN A 109 -1.72 -2.53 8.11
N SER A 110 -2.84 -2.18 8.73
CA SER A 110 -2.87 -1.46 10.00
C SER A 110 -2.26 -2.27 11.14
N LEU A 111 -2.55 -3.58 11.19
CA LEU A 111 -1.97 -4.49 12.17
C LEU A 111 -0.48 -4.73 11.90
N LEU A 112 -0.08 -4.94 10.64
CA LEU A 112 1.33 -5.06 10.26
C LEU A 112 2.12 -3.81 10.66
N LEU A 113 1.57 -2.61 10.43
CA LEU A 113 2.18 -1.35 10.84
C LEU A 113 2.39 -1.28 12.36
N LEU A 114 1.38 -1.66 13.16
CA LEU A 114 1.50 -1.73 14.61
C LEU A 114 2.68 -2.63 15.02
N TYR A 115 2.74 -3.85 14.47
CA TYR A 115 3.80 -4.80 14.80
C TYR A 115 5.17 -4.33 14.32
N LEU A 116 5.25 -3.70 13.14
CA LEU A 116 6.48 -3.15 12.58
C LEU A 116 7.05 -2.05 13.48
N LEU A 117 6.23 -1.03 13.78
CA LEU A 117 6.63 0.08 14.63
C LEU A 117 6.99 -0.38 16.03
N ARG A 118 6.23 -1.32 16.59
CA ARG A 118 6.53 -1.88 17.91
C ARG A 118 7.85 -2.65 17.92
N ARG A 119 8.14 -3.43 16.88
CA ARG A 119 9.40 -4.15 16.73
C ARG A 119 10.59 -3.21 16.58
N MET A 120 10.41 -2.07 15.91
CA MET A 120 11.46 -1.09 15.68
C MET A 120 11.71 -0.15 16.88
N THR A 121 10.65 0.25 17.58
CA THR A 121 10.72 1.29 18.63
C THR A 121 10.59 0.75 20.07
N GLY A 122 10.17 -0.51 20.24
CA GLY A 122 9.88 -1.10 21.54
C GLY A 122 8.67 -0.51 22.28
N SER A 123 8.05 0.57 21.78
CA SER A 123 6.97 1.29 22.46
C SER A 123 5.61 0.91 21.91
N LEU A 124 4.82 0.17 22.70
CA LEU A 124 3.45 -0.22 22.31
C LEU A 124 2.58 1.01 22.07
N TRP A 125 2.42 1.88 23.08
CA TRP A 125 1.44 2.97 23.01
C TRP A 125 1.71 3.97 21.87
N ARG A 126 2.97 4.35 21.66
CA ARG A 126 3.35 5.24 20.54
C ARG A 126 3.05 4.57 19.19
N SER A 127 3.37 3.28 19.06
CA SER A 127 3.07 2.50 17.85
C SER A 127 1.55 2.36 17.63
N SER A 128 0.78 2.16 18.70
CA SER A 128 -0.68 2.06 18.67
C SER A 128 -1.33 3.35 18.19
N ILE A 129 -0.86 4.51 18.65
CA ILE A 129 -1.39 5.80 18.21
C ILE A 129 -1.15 5.98 16.71
N VAL A 130 0.07 5.73 16.23
CA VAL A 130 0.39 5.85 14.80
C VAL A 130 -0.41 4.87 13.95
N ALA A 131 -0.54 3.62 14.39
CA ALA A 131 -1.33 2.61 13.70
C ALA A 131 -2.84 2.94 13.69
N ALA A 132 -3.38 3.48 14.79
CA ALA A 132 -4.77 3.92 14.85
C ALA A 132 -5.03 5.15 13.98
N LEU A 133 -4.09 6.09 13.92
CA LEU A 133 -4.16 7.20 12.98
C LEU A 133 -4.16 6.67 11.55
N PHE A 134 -3.20 5.82 11.15
CA PHE A 134 -3.20 5.19 9.82
C PHE A 134 -4.51 4.42 9.52
N ALA A 135 -5.04 3.70 10.50
CA ALA A 135 -6.26 2.92 10.34
C ALA A 135 -7.51 3.78 10.07
N LEU A 136 -7.62 4.93 10.75
CA LEU A 136 -8.85 5.73 10.81
C LEU A 136 -8.74 7.08 10.08
N HIS A 137 -7.57 7.43 9.55
CA HIS A 137 -7.37 8.72 8.89
C HIS A 137 -8.16 8.79 7.57
N PRO A 138 -8.93 9.88 7.34
CA PRO A 138 -9.84 9.97 6.19
C PRO A 138 -9.14 9.96 4.83
N VAL A 139 -7.86 10.36 4.75
CA VAL A 139 -7.06 10.26 3.51
C VAL A 139 -6.98 8.84 2.94
N HIS A 140 -7.16 7.81 3.78
CA HIS A 140 -7.15 6.42 3.29
C HIS A 140 -8.51 5.94 2.79
N VAL A 141 -9.59 6.69 3.01
CA VAL A 141 -10.95 6.26 2.62
C VAL A 141 -11.03 6.08 1.10
N GLU A 142 -10.41 6.96 0.33
CA GLU A 142 -10.36 6.83 -1.14
C GLU A 142 -9.68 5.52 -1.56
N SER A 143 -8.48 5.24 -1.05
CA SER A 143 -7.76 4.02 -1.39
C SER A 143 -8.46 2.74 -0.92
N VAL A 144 -9.18 2.78 0.22
CA VAL A 144 -9.80 1.60 0.83
C VAL A 144 -11.21 1.34 0.28
N ALA A 145 -12.00 2.38 0.08
CA ALA A 145 -13.38 2.26 -0.39
C ALA A 145 -13.47 2.19 -1.92
N TRP A 146 -12.54 2.76 -2.68
CA TRP A 146 -12.58 2.67 -4.14
C TRP A 146 -12.00 1.34 -4.66
N ILE A 147 -12.79 0.56 -5.39
CA ILE A 147 -12.41 -0.79 -5.85
C ILE A 147 -11.19 -0.75 -6.79
N SER A 148 -11.15 0.19 -7.74
CA SER A 148 -10.01 0.35 -8.65
C SER A 148 -8.73 0.83 -7.96
N GLU A 149 -8.83 1.54 -6.83
CA GLU A 149 -7.67 1.99 -6.05
C GLU A 149 -7.16 0.94 -5.07
N ARG A 150 -7.76 -0.26 -5.04
CA ARG A 150 -7.26 -1.41 -4.27
C ARG A 150 -5.79 -1.75 -4.55
N LYS A 151 -5.26 -1.37 -5.72
CA LYS A 151 -3.83 -1.42 -6.06
C LYS A 151 -2.93 -0.76 -5.00
N ASP A 152 -3.42 0.27 -4.31
CA ASP A 152 -2.69 1.01 -3.27
C ASP A 152 -2.65 0.25 -1.96
N VAL A 153 -3.81 -0.27 -1.56
CA VAL A 153 -3.94 -1.08 -0.35
C VAL A 153 -3.12 -2.37 -0.49
N LEU A 154 -3.16 -3.00 -1.67
CA LEU A 154 -2.41 -4.22 -1.98
C LEU A 154 -0.89 -3.97 -2.05
N SER A 155 -0.46 -2.90 -2.71
CA SER A 155 0.97 -2.55 -2.75
C SER A 155 1.51 -2.16 -1.36
N THR A 156 0.70 -1.46 -0.55
CA THR A 156 1.02 -1.18 0.86
C THR A 156 1.19 -2.47 1.68
N PHE A 157 0.36 -3.49 1.44
CA PHE A 157 0.50 -4.79 2.11
C PHE A 157 1.85 -5.44 1.83
N PHE A 158 2.24 -5.52 0.57
CA PHE A 158 3.55 -6.07 0.21
C PHE A 158 4.71 -5.18 0.66
N TRP A 159 4.53 -3.85 0.69
CA TRP A 159 5.49 -2.93 1.29
C TRP A 159 5.72 -3.26 2.76
N MET A 160 4.65 -3.39 3.56
CA MET A 160 4.75 -3.73 4.99
C MET A 160 5.39 -5.11 5.22
N LEU A 161 5.04 -6.12 4.41
CA LEU A 161 5.68 -7.44 4.47
C LEU A 161 7.17 -7.40 4.10
N CYS A 162 7.54 -6.57 3.12
CA CYS A 162 8.93 -6.35 2.73
C CYS A 162 9.72 -5.71 3.88
N LEU A 163 9.17 -4.67 4.53
CA LEU A 163 9.76 -4.04 5.72
C LEU A 163 9.89 -5.02 6.89
N PHE A 164 8.85 -5.81 7.15
CA PHE A 164 8.87 -6.80 8.23
C PHE A 164 9.93 -7.88 8.00
N SER A 165 10.07 -8.33 6.75
CA SER A 165 11.11 -9.28 6.33
C SER A 165 12.50 -8.67 6.44
N TYR A 166 12.64 -7.39 6.09
CA TYR A 166 13.89 -6.64 6.20
C TYR A 166 14.38 -6.56 7.65
N ILE A 167 13.49 -6.19 8.60
CA ILE A 167 13.83 -6.17 10.03
C ILE A 167 14.23 -7.58 10.49
N GLY A 168 13.49 -8.61 10.07
CA GLY A 168 13.83 -10.00 10.37
C GLY A 168 15.21 -10.42 9.83
N TYR A 169 15.56 -9.98 8.62
CA TYR A 169 16.88 -10.19 8.04
C TYR A 169 17.97 -9.45 8.83
N VAL A 170 17.74 -8.20 9.23
CA VAL A 170 18.69 -7.41 10.03
C VAL A 170 18.99 -8.09 11.37
N GLU A 171 17.97 -8.62 12.04
CA GLU A 171 18.12 -9.32 13.32
C GLU A 171 18.91 -10.62 13.19
N ARG A 172 18.64 -11.44 12.16
CA ARG A 172 19.45 -12.63 11.87
C ARG A 172 19.55 -12.79 10.36
N PRO A 173 20.68 -12.39 9.75
CA PRO A 173 20.86 -12.50 8.31
C PRO A 173 20.85 -13.94 7.85
N GLY A 174 20.25 -14.16 6.68
CA GLY A 174 20.18 -15.46 6.04
C GLY A 174 19.59 -15.33 4.65
N VAL A 175 19.97 -16.23 3.75
CA VAL A 175 19.54 -16.22 2.34
C VAL A 175 18.02 -16.28 2.24
N LEU A 176 17.38 -17.17 3.01
CA LEU A 176 15.92 -17.33 3.01
C LEU A 176 15.17 -16.04 3.44
N ARG A 177 15.73 -15.27 4.38
CA ARG A 177 15.10 -14.03 4.82
C ARG A 177 15.29 -12.91 3.81
N TYR A 178 16.46 -12.90 3.16
CA TYR A 178 16.73 -11.97 2.08
C TYR A 178 15.86 -12.28 0.85
N SER A 179 15.62 -13.55 0.53
CA SER A 179 14.71 -13.92 -0.57
C SER A 179 13.27 -13.46 -0.32
N PHE A 180 12.79 -13.45 0.93
CA PHE A 180 11.48 -12.86 1.25
C PHE A 180 11.41 -11.36 0.98
N ILE A 181 12.50 -10.61 1.23
CA ILE A 181 12.58 -9.18 0.90
C ILE A 181 12.43 -8.99 -0.61
N LEU A 182 13.19 -9.73 -1.41
CA LEU A 182 13.12 -9.68 -2.87
C LEU A 182 11.75 -10.09 -3.40
N LEU A 183 11.16 -11.15 -2.84
CA LEU A 183 9.84 -11.65 -3.21
C LEU A 183 8.75 -10.60 -2.95
N PHE A 184 8.66 -10.08 -1.73
CA PHE A 184 7.64 -9.10 -1.39
C PHE A 184 7.86 -7.76 -2.10
N PHE A 185 9.12 -7.38 -2.35
CA PHE A 185 9.41 -6.20 -3.16
C PHE A 185 8.94 -6.36 -4.61
N ALA A 186 9.20 -7.52 -5.23
CA ALA A 186 8.69 -7.83 -6.57
C ALA A 186 7.16 -7.79 -6.60
N LEU A 187 6.49 -8.43 -5.63
CA LEU A 187 5.03 -8.44 -5.52
C LEU A 187 4.46 -7.03 -5.34
N GLY A 188 5.10 -6.18 -4.54
CA GLY A 188 4.73 -4.77 -4.37
C GLY A 188 4.82 -3.97 -5.66
N LEU A 189 5.94 -4.09 -6.40
CA LEU A 189 6.12 -3.42 -7.70
C LEU A 189 5.09 -3.89 -8.74
N MET A 190 4.72 -5.17 -8.70
CA MET A 190 3.68 -5.76 -9.56
C MET A 190 2.25 -5.38 -9.15
N ALA A 191 2.03 -4.85 -7.94
CA ALA A 191 0.75 -4.30 -7.51
C ALA A 191 0.63 -2.81 -7.87
N LYS A 192 1.66 -2.01 -7.57
CA LYS A 192 1.78 -0.61 -7.99
C LYS A 192 3.25 -0.20 -8.08
N PRO A 193 3.71 0.41 -9.19
CA PRO A 193 5.08 0.87 -9.34
C PRO A 193 5.54 1.91 -8.30
N MET A 194 4.63 2.52 -7.52
CA MET A 194 4.96 3.46 -6.44
C MET A 194 5.94 2.88 -5.39
N VAL A 195 5.99 1.54 -5.25
CA VAL A 195 6.87 0.84 -4.31
C VAL A 195 8.37 1.03 -4.60
N ILE A 196 8.75 1.62 -5.74
CA ILE A 196 10.15 2.00 -6.07
C ILE A 196 10.87 2.83 -5.00
N THR A 197 10.14 3.47 -4.08
CA THR A 197 10.70 4.27 -2.98
C THR A 197 11.29 3.43 -1.84
N LEU A 198 10.93 2.15 -1.76
CA LEU A 198 11.24 1.25 -0.64
C LEU A 198 12.75 1.03 -0.38
N PRO A 199 13.65 0.94 -1.39
CA PRO A 199 15.09 0.86 -1.16
C PRO A 199 15.64 2.09 -0.43
N PHE A 200 15.10 3.29 -0.72
CA PHE A 200 15.48 4.52 -0.01
C PHE A 200 14.98 4.50 1.44
N VAL A 201 13.78 3.96 1.67
CA VAL A 201 13.28 3.73 3.03
C VAL A 201 14.20 2.78 3.79
N PHE A 202 14.73 1.72 3.19
CA PHE A 202 15.71 0.86 3.85
C PHE A 202 16.99 1.59 4.24
N LEU A 203 17.49 2.49 3.40
CA LEU A 203 18.63 3.34 3.76
C LEU A 203 18.29 4.27 4.94
N LEU A 204 17.09 4.84 4.94
CA LEU A 204 16.60 5.65 6.06
C LEU A 204 16.48 4.81 7.34
N LEU A 205 15.94 3.60 7.27
CA LEU A 205 15.82 2.69 8.41
C LEU A 205 17.19 2.28 8.96
N ASP A 206 18.17 2.07 8.08
CA ASP A 206 19.56 1.78 8.46
C ASP A 206 20.22 2.95 9.18
N PHE A 207 19.81 4.19 8.89
CA PHE A 207 20.18 5.37 9.66
C PHE A 207 19.41 5.46 10.98
N TRP A 208 18.09 5.40 10.94
CA TRP A 208 17.20 5.44 12.10
C TRP A 208 15.92 4.66 11.82
N PRO A 209 15.46 3.74 12.71
CA PRO A 209 15.93 3.46 14.07
C PRO A 209 16.88 2.26 14.19
N LEU A 210 17.28 1.62 13.07
CA LEU A 210 18.11 0.40 13.14
C LEU A 210 19.59 0.69 13.42
N CYS A 211 20.05 1.92 13.18
CA CYS A 211 21.41 2.41 13.48
C CYS A 211 22.54 1.50 12.99
N ARG A 212 22.42 0.99 11.77
CA ARG A 212 23.42 0.10 11.15
C ARG A 212 24.62 0.86 10.58
N LEU A 213 24.49 2.16 10.34
CA LEU A 213 25.58 2.98 9.80
C LEU A 213 26.69 3.18 10.85
N GLN A 214 27.89 2.74 10.52
CA GLN A 214 29.09 3.04 11.29
C GLN A 214 29.58 4.46 10.97
N LEU A 215 28.82 5.49 11.35
CA LEU A 215 29.34 6.85 11.44
C LEU A 215 30.19 6.92 12.71
N GLY A 216 31.42 7.42 12.60
CA GLY A 216 32.43 7.44 13.68
C GLY A 216 32.11 8.29 14.91
N GLN A 217 30.85 8.64 15.15
CA GLN A 217 30.40 9.38 16.33
C GLN A 217 29.32 8.57 17.06
N GLU A 218 29.50 8.41 18.37
CA GLU A 218 28.47 7.88 19.28
C GLU A 218 27.31 8.88 19.39
N ILE A 219 26.39 8.82 18.43
CA ILE A 219 25.10 9.50 18.60
C ILE A 219 24.31 8.66 19.62
N ASN A 220 23.90 9.29 20.73
CA ASN A 220 23.03 8.75 21.78
C ASN A 220 21.59 8.48 21.26
N THR A 221 21.47 7.80 20.14
CA THR A 221 20.19 7.44 19.56
C THR A 221 19.71 6.13 20.21
N ILE A 222 18.41 6.05 20.50
CA ILE A 222 17.76 4.84 21.01
C ILE A 222 17.81 3.78 19.90
N CYS A 223 18.90 3.03 19.82
CA CYS A 223 19.14 2.00 18.81
C CYS A 223 18.83 0.63 19.40
N HIS A 224 17.74 0.01 18.96
CA HIS A 224 17.31 -1.28 19.50
C HIS A 224 18.10 -2.47 18.92
N LEU A 225 18.83 -2.30 17.81
CA LEU A 225 19.54 -3.39 17.11
C LEU A 225 21.05 -3.10 17.03
N LYS A 226 21.88 -4.05 17.51
CA LYS A 226 23.32 -3.85 17.79
C LYS A 226 24.27 -4.11 16.60
N ARG A 227 23.81 -4.12 15.35
CA ARG A 227 24.68 -4.54 14.21
C ARG A 227 25.08 -3.38 13.31
N LYS A 228 26.28 -2.85 13.54
CA LYS A 228 26.92 -1.86 12.65
C LYS A 228 27.53 -2.54 11.42
N ALA A 229 27.52 -1.83 10.28
CA ALA A 229 28.15 -2.22 9.03
C ALA A 229 28.68 -0.98 8.29
N PRO A 230 29.72 -1.12 7.45
CA PRO A 230 30.19 -0.01 6.61
C PRO A 230 29.16 0.31 5.52
N VAL A 231 29.12 1.58 5.11
CA VAL A 231 28.17 2.11 4.11
C VAL A 231 28.21 1.33 2.80
N SER A 232 29.40 0.97 2.32
CA SER A 232 29.59 0.22 1.06
C SER A 232 28.90 -1.15 1.09
N ARG A 233 28.95 -1.85 2.22
CA ARG A 233 28.28 -3.13 2.40
C ARG A 233 26.76 -2.97 2.42
N LEU A 234 26.26 -1.91 3.04
CA LEU A 234 24.82 -1.61 3.05
C LEU A 234 24.34 -1.29 1.64
N LEU A 235 25.07 -0.47 0.88
CA LEU A 235 24.73 -0.18 -0.52
C LEU A 235 24.74 -1.44 -1.39
N LEU A 236 25.76 -2.30 -1.23
CA LEU A 236 25.83 -3.57 -1.96
C LEU A 236 24.67 -4.52 -1.60
N GLU A 237 24.24 -4.53 -0.34
CA GLU A 237 23.07 -5.30 0.11
C GLU A 237 21.75 -4.81 -0.53
N LYS A 238 21.66 -3.53 -0.93
CA LYS A 238 20.45 -2.96 -1.55
C LYS A 238 20.53 -2.89 -3.07
N SER A 239 21.70 -3.16 -3.67
CA SER A 239 21.89 -3.08 -5.13
C SER A 239 20.88 -3.91 -5.93
N PRO A 240 20.46 -5.13 -5.51
CA PRO A 240 19.43 -5.88 -6.25
C PRO A 240 18.07 -5.17 -6.26
N LEU A 241 17.73 -4.49 -5.16
CA LEU A 241 16.47 -3.75 -5.04
C LEU A 241 16.47 -2.49 -5.92
N PHE A 242 17.61 -1.80 -6.03
CA PHE A 242 17.77 -0.69 -6.97
C PHE A 242 17.70 -1.14 -8.43
N LEU A 243 18.25 -2.32 -8.76
CA LEU A 243 18.13 -2.89 -10.10
C LEU A 243 16.66 -3.20 -10.45
N MET A 244 15.92 -3.81 -9.52
CA MET A 244 14.48 -4.07 -9.69
C MET A 244 13.67 -2.77 -9.80
N THR A 245 14.06 -1.73 -9.06
CA THR A 245 13.46 -0.38 -9.16
C THR A 245 13.67 0.21 -10.56
N ALA A 246 14.89 0.15 -11.09
CA ALA A 246 15.19 0.63 -12.43
C ALA A 246 14.40 -0.14 -13.50
N ALA A 247 14.33 -1.48 -13.37
CA ALA A 247 13.54 -2.31 -14.27
C ALA A 247 12.04 -1.93 -14.26
N SER A 248 11.44 -1.76 -13.07
CA SER A 248 10.05 -1.33 -12.93
C SER A 248 9.82 0.08 -13.49
N GLY A 249 10.79 1.00 -13.32
CA GLY A 249 10.76 2.34 -13.91
C GLY A 249 10.73 2.30 -15.45
N VAL A 250 11.57 1.46 -16.07
CA VAL A 250 11.57 1.27 -17.52
C VAL A 250 10.24 0.69 -18.00
N ILE A 251 9.72 -0.35 -17.33
CA ILE A 251 8.42 -0.94 -17.68
C ILE A 251 7.30 0.11 -17.58
N THR A 252 7.30 0.92 -16.53
CA THR A 252 6.30 1.98 -16.34
C THR A 252 6.39 3.04 -17.43
N PHE A 253 7.60 3.45 -17.80
CA PHE A 253 7.82 4.40 -18.91
C PHE A 253 7.30 3.84 -20.24
N VAL A 254 7.57 2.56 -20.53
CA VAL A 254 7.06 1.87 -21.72
C VAL A 254 5.53 1.77 -21.68
N ALA A 255 4.95 1.40 -20.53
CA ALA A 255 3.49 1.31 -20.37
C ALA A 255 2.81 2.67 -20.63
N GLN A 256 3.32 3.75 -20.06
CA GLN A 256 2.76 5.08 -20.25
C GLN A 256 2.96 5.60 -21.69
N SER A 257 4.12 5.38 -22.30
CA SER A 257 4.38 5.78 -23.69
C SER A 257 3.51 4.99 -24.70
N SER A 258 3.23 3.71 -24.42
CA SER A 258 2.33 2.90 -25.24
C SER A 258 0.85 3.29 -25.11
N GLY A 259 0.45 3.89 -23.98
CA GLY A 259 -0.89 4.42 -23.76
C GLY A 259 -1.12 5.83 -24.32
N GLY A 260 -0.08 6.48 -24.85
CA GLY A 260 -0.09 7.86 -25.36
C GLY A 260 -0.60 8.01 -26.80
N GLY A 261 -1.74 7.40 -27.14
CA GLY A 261 -2.36 7.49 -28.47
C GLY A 261 -3.81 7.97 -28.44
N GLY A 262 -4.04 9.26 -28.18
CA GLY A 262 -5.34 9.92 -28.35
C GLY A 262 -5.31 11.42 -27.97
N PRO A 263 -5.78 12.35 -28.81
CA PRO A 263 -5.57 13.80 -28.65
C PRO A 263 -6.61 14.45 -27.73
N ASN A 264 -6.85 13.90 -26.53
CA ASN A 264 -7.81 14.46 -25.56
C ASN A 264 -7.48 14.08 -24.11
N PHE A 265 -6.21 13.87 -23.76
CA PHE A 265 -5.82 13.85 -22.35
C PHE A 265 -5.70 15.30 -21.89
N TYR A 266 -6.84 15.91 -21.54
CA TYR A 266 -6.82 17.13 -20.75
C TYR A 266 -5.93 16.84 -19.55
N ILE A 267 -4.85 17.61 -19.46
CA ILE A 267 -4.11 17.81 -18.22
C ILE A 267 -5.18 18.26 -17.21
N LEU A 268 -5.70 17.33 -16.42
CA LEU A 268 -6.52 17.66 -15.27
C LEU A 268 -5.58 18.44 -14.36
N SER A 269 -5.73 19.76 -14.41
CA SER A 269 -5.15 20.67 -13.43
C SER A 269 -5.46 20.11 -12.04
N PRO A 270 -4.52 20.14 -11.08
CA PRO A 270 -4.75 19.66 -9.71
C PRO A 270 -5.96 20.32 -9.02
N ALA A 271 -6.49 21.41 -9.57
CA ALA A 271 -7.75 22.01 -9.16
C ALA A 271 -8.99 21.14 -9.45
N CYS A 272 -9.03 20.37 -10.55
CA CYS A 272 -10.16 19.49 -10.86
C CYS A 272 -10.18 18.22 -10.00
N THR A 273 -9.00 17.72 -9.61
CA THR A 273 -8.88 16.55 -8.72
C THR A 273 -9.49 16.84 -7.34
N ASN A 274 -9.33 18.06 -6.81
CA ASN A 274 -9.92 18.46 -5.53
C ASN A 274 -11.46 18.59 -5.57
N CYS A 275 -12.04 19.03 -6.69
CA CYS A 275 -13.50 19.06 -6.86
C CYS A 275 -14.11 17.66 -7.01
N GLN A 276 -13.36 16.69 -7.53
CA GLN A 276 -13.85 15.33 -7.76
C GLN A 276 -13.65 14.41 -6.53
N CYS A 277 -12.60 14.64 -5.73
CA CYS A 277 -12.49 14.06 -4.38
C CYS A 277 -13.66 14.50 -3.51
N THR A 278 -14.13 15.75 -3.65
CA THR A 278 -15.30 16.22 -2.90
C THR A 278 -16.60 15.53 -3.34
N ASP A 279 -16.78 15.24 -4.62
CA ASP A 279 -17.93 14.45 -5.12
C ASP A 279 -17.88 12.99 -4.63
N PHE A 280 -16.74 12.32 -4.73
CA PHE A 280 -16.56 10.94 -4.22
C PHE A 280 -16.75 10.84 -2.69
N LEU A 281 -16.18 11.80 -1.94
CA LEU A 281 -16.39 11.88 -0.49
C LEU A 281 -17.86 12.22 -0.18
N SER A 282 -18.54 13.05 -0.98
CA SER A 282 -19.96 13.35 -0.78
C SER A 282 -20.86 12.13 -0.96
N GLU A 283 -20.53 11.26 -1.92
CA GLU A 283 -21.21 10.00 -2.20
C GLU A 283 -20.97 8.97 -1.07
N ILE A 284 -19.76 8.93 -0.51
CA ILE A 284 -19.40 8.07 0.64
C ILE A 284 -19.98 8.55 1.97
N TYR A 285 -20.03 9.86 2.21
CA TYR A 285 -20.48 10.45 3.47
C TYR A 285 -21.98 10.83 3.49
N GLY A 286 -22.72 10.59 2.39
CA GLY A 286 -24.14 10.90 2.29
C GLY A 286 -24.47 12.41 2.40
N ALA A 287 -23.50 13.27 2.10
CA ALA A 287 -23.69 14.71 2.12
C ALA A 287 -24.25 15.15 0.76
N ASN A 288 -25.52 15.54 0.72
CA ASN A 288 -26.15 16.11 -0.47
C ASN A 288 -25.44 17.43 -0.82
N PRO A 289 -24.68 17.53 -1.93
CA PRO A 289 -24.13 18.81 -2.31
C PRO A 289 -25.28 19.67 -2.83
N MET A 290 -25.57 20.78 -2.13
CA MET A 290 -26.21 21.91 -2.79
C MET A 290 -25.23 22.48 -3.82
N ALA A 291 -25.08 21.79 -4.95
CA ALA A 291 -24.45 22.31 -6.14
C ALA A 291 -25.58 22.82 -7.05
N ASP A 292 -25.68 24.14 -7.13
CA ASP A 292 -26.52 24.85 -8.09
C ASP A 292 -26.12 24.42 -9.53
N LYS A 293 -27.11 24.27 -10.40
CA LYS A 293 -27.08 23.48 -11.65
C LYS A 293 -26.14 23.99 -12.75
N ASN A 294 -25.20 24.92 -12.51
CA ASN A 294 -24.38 25.54 -13.56
C ASN A 294 -22.92 25.88 -13.16
N GLY A 295 -22.33 25.21 -12.18
CA GLY A 295 -21.03 25.60 -11.61
C GLY A 295 -19.77 25.00 -12.24
N CYS A 296 -19.58 25.09 -13.56
CA CYS A 296 -18.29 24.79 -14.20
C CYS A 296 -17.81 26.05 -14.96
N PHE A 297 -16.95 26.85 -14.33
CA PHE A 297 -16.32 27.99 -15.00
C PHE A 297 -15.30 27.46 -16.02
N ILE A 298 -15.75 27.35 -17.28
CA ILE A 298 -14.87 27.31 -18.44
C ILE A 298 -14.19 28.68 -18.50
N SER A 299 -12.91 28.76 -18.13
CA SER A 299 -12.10 29.93 -18.45
C SER A 299 -11.87 29.96 -19.96
N SER A 300 -12.77 30.59 -20.69
CA SER A 300 -12.51 31.06 -22.06
C SER A 300 -11.57 32.27 -21.96
N SER A 301 -10.37 32.14 -22.50
CA SER A 301 -9.47 33.28 -22.73
C SER A 301 -9.95 34.01 -23.99
N PRO A 302 -10.24 35.33 -23.96
CA PRO A 302 -10.46 36.11 -25.16
C PRO A 302 -9.12 36.69 -25.63
N TYR A 303 -8.47 36.02 -26.58
CA TYR A 303 -7.66 36.70 -27.59
C TYR A 303 -8.30 36.44 -28.94
N GLY A 304 -9.13 37.41 -29.30
CA GLY A 304 -9.93 37.57 -30.52
C GLY A 304 -10.71 38.86 -30.34
#